data_AF-A0A645HYS3-F1
#
_entry.id   AF-A0A645HYS3-F1
#
_cell.length_a   1.000
_cell.length_b   1.000
_cell.length_c   1.000
_cell.angle_alpha   90.00
_cell.angle_beta   90.00
_cell.angle_gamma   90.00
#
_symmetry.space_group_name_H-M   'P 1'
#
loop_
_entity.id
_entity.type
_entity.pdbx_description
1 polymer ?
#
loop_
_entity_poly.entity_id
_entity_poly.type
_entity_poly.pdbx_seq_one_letter_code
_entity_poly.pdbx_strand_id
1 'polypeptide(L)' 'MPFDITGNIEPVFVELAGWKTDMTNMQSEDEFPEEFNAYLSFLEEELGVPVAIVSVGPNRAQTIIRG' A
#
# COMPACT_ATOMS: atom_id res chain seq x y z
N MET A 1 17.24 13.78 -22.45
CA MET A 1 17.17 12.69 -21.46
C MET A 1 16.14 11.70 -21.97
N PRO A 2 16.37 10.37 -21.95
CA PRO A 2 15.57 9.38 -22.68
C PRO A 2 14.20 9.05 -22.05
N PHE A 3 13.63 9.97 -21.26
CA PHE A 3 12.37 9.78 -20.53
C PHE A 3 11.31 10.81 -20.87
N ASP A 4 11.45 11.55 -21.97
CA ASP A 4 10.33 12.38 -22.44
C ASP A 4 9.23 11.44 -22.94
N ILE A 5 8.26 11.21 -22.06
CA ILE A 5 7.04 10.48 -22.35
C ILE A 5 6.21 11.36 -23.29
N THR A 6 6.52 11.28 -24.58
CA THR A 6 5.95 12.11 -25.64
C THR A 6 4.67 11.46 -26.17
N GLY A 7 3.61 11.51 -25.37
CA GLY A 7 2.30 11.01 -25.76
C GLY A 7 1.24 11.39 -24.74
N ASN A 8 -0.01 11.53 -25.20
CA ASN A 8 -1.16 11.70 -24.30
C ASN A 8 -1.44 10.36 -23.62
N ILE A 9 -0.86 10.14 -22.44
CA ILE A 9 -1.10 8.94 -21.62
C ILE A 9 -2.27 9.21 -20.69
N GLU A 10 -3.27 8.35 -20.77
CA GLU A 10 -4.40 8.35 -19.85
C GLU A 10 -4.20 7.22 -18.81
N PRO A 11 -4.06 7.55 -17.53
CA PRO A 11 -3.98 6.54 -16.48
C PRO A 11 -5.33 5.81 -16.35
N VAL A 12 -5.27 4.48 -16.24
CA VAL A 12 -6.43 3.66 -15.90
C VAL A 12 -6.40 3.47 -14.38
N PHE A 13 -7.37 4.06 -13.69
CA PHE A 13 -7.48 3.97 -12.24
C PHE A 13 -8.41 2.82 -11.83
N VAL A 14 -8.11 2.26 -10.66
CA VAL A 14 -8.98 1.32 -9.96
C VAL A 14 -9.46 1.99 -8.67
N GLU A 15 -10.75 1.85 -8.39
CA GLU A 15 -11.35 2.37 -7.15
C GLU A 15 -11.38 1.27 -6.08
N LEU A 16 -10.90 1.61 -4.89
CA LEU A 16 -10.87 0.72 -3.73
C LEU A 16 -11.48 1.43 -2.52
N ALA A 17 -12.09 0.66 -1.62
CA ALA A 17 -12.66 1.21 -0.39
C ALA A 17 -11.54 1.79 0.50
N GLY A 18 -11.78 2.97 1.07
CA GLY A 18 -10.89 3.52 2.08
C GLY A 18 -11.25 3.03 3.48
N TRP A 19 -10.26 2.87 4.35
CA TRP A 19 -10.43 2.31 5.70
C TRP A 19 -10.85 3.34 6.78
N LYS A 20 -10.64 4.65 6.56
CA LYS A 20 -10.97 5.75 7.52
C LYS A 20 -10.60 5.47 8.99
N THR A 21 -9.52 4.73 9.20
CA THR A 21 -9.09 4.23 10.51
C THR A 21 -7.69 4.73 10.82
N ASP A 22 -7.45 5.12 12.08
CA ASP A 22 -6.12 5.50 12.54
C ASP A 22 -5.24 4.25 12.72
N MET A 23 -4.16 4.19 11.95
CA MET A 23 -3.22 3.06 11.93
C MET A 23 -1.96 3.31 12.75
N THR A 24 -1.83 4.49 13.37
CA THR A 24 -0.61 4.96 14.02
C THR A 24 -0.15 4.05 15.16
N ASN A 25 -1.06 3.32 15.81
CA ASN A 25 -0.77 2.44 16.95
C ASN A 25 -0.71 0.95 16.61
N MET A 26 -0.92 0.57 15.35
CA MET A 26 -0.86 -0.85 14.94
C MET A 26 0.58 -1.37 15.02
N GLN A 27 0.73 -2.62 15.45
CA GLN A 27 2.03 -3.27 15.65
C GLN A 27 2.15 -4.60 14.89
N SER A 28 1.05 -5.20 14.45
CA SER A 28 1.04 -6.38 13.59
C SER A 28 0.09 -6.23 12.38
N GLU A 29 0.26 -7.11 11.39
CA GLU A 29 -0.60 -7.12 10.19
C GLU A 29 -2.03 -7.60 10.48
N ASP A 30 -2.23 -8.39 11.54
CA ASP A 30 -3.55 -8.85 11.98
C ASP A 30 -4.45 -7.70 12.46
N GLU A 31 -3.85 -6.56 12.80
CA GLU A 31 -4.57 -5.35 13.23
C GLU A 31 -5.02 -4.48 12.04
N PHE A 32 -4.62 -4.83 10.81
CA PHE A 32 -4.95 -4.04 9.64
C PHE A 32 -6.46 -4.05 9.33
N PRO A 33 -7.03 -2.90 8.96
CA PRO A 33 -8.39 -2.85 8.43
C PRO A 33 -8.52 -3.71 7.19
N GLU A 34 -9.69 -4.31 6.99
CA GLU A 34 -9.97 -5.19 5.84
C GLU A 34 -9.75 -4.44 4.51
N GLU A 35 -10.15 -3.17 4.43
CA GLU A 35 -9.97 -2.35 3.23
C GLU A 35 -8.49 -2.04 2.94
N PHE A 36 -7.67 -1.91 3.99
CA PHE A 36 -6.23 -1.74 3.83
C PHE A 36 -5.56 -3.03 3.35
N ASN A 37 -5.97 -4.18 3.90
CA ASN A 37 -5.53 -5.48 3.41
C ASN A 37 -5.89 -5.69 1.94
N ALA A 38 -7.11 -5.33 1.53
CA ALA A 38 -7.53 -5.39 0.13
C ALA A 38 -6.65 -4.50 -0.77
N TYR A 39 -6.26 -3.30 -0.30
CA TYR A 39 -5.33 -2.43 -1.00
C TYR A 39 -3.93 -3.04 -1.14
N LEU A 40 -3.39 -3.66 -0.08
CA LEU A 40 -2.11 -4.36 -0.16
C LEU A 40 -2.17 -5.53 -1.15
N SER A 41 -3.22 -6.35 -1.11
CA SER A 41 -3.40 -7.45 -2.05
C SER A 41 -3.47 -6.98 -3.50
N PHE A 42 -4.17 -5.87 -3.76
CA PHE A 42 -4.21 -5.26 -5.09
C PHE A 42 -2.81 -4.86 -5.58
N LEU A 43 -2.00 -4.21 -4.73
CA LEU A 43 -0.63 -3.87 -5.10
C LEU A 43 0.24 -5.10 -5.35
N GLU A 44 0.12 -6.14 -4.53
CA GLU A 44 0.89 -7.38 -4.68
C GLU A 44 0.53 -8.12 -5.99
N GLU A 45 -0.75 -8.11 -6.37
CA GLU A 45 -1.23 -8.68 -7.64
C GLU A 45 -0.70 -7.90 -8.85
N GLU A 46 -0.84 -6.57 -8.84
CA GLU A 46 -0.39 -5.71 -9.95
C GLU A 46 1.14 -5.68 -10.10
N LEU A 47 1.88 -5.79 -8.99
CA LEU A 47 3.35 -5.76 -8.99
C LEU A 47 3.98 -7.16 -9.09
N GLY A 48 3.23 -8.22 -8.82
CA GLY A 48 3.70 -9.60 -8.81
C GLY A 48 4.73 -9.91 -7.70
N VAL A 49 4.79 -9.08 -6.65
CA VAL A 49 5.73 -9.23 -5.53
C VAL A 49 5.03 -8.92 -4.19
N PRO A 50 5.39 -9.63 -3.10
CA PRO A 50 4.80 -9.38 -1.79
C PRO A 50 5.32 -8.08 -1.16
N VAL A 51 4.46 -7.36 -0.46
CA VAL A 51 4.81 -6.20 0.34
C VAL A 51 5.31 -6.68 1.70
N ALA A 52 6.63 -6.77 1.86
CA ALA A 52 7.24 -7.32 3.08
C ALA A 52 7.24 -6.35 4.28
N ILE A 53 7.14 -5.04 4.06
CA ILE A 53 7.27 -4.03 5.12
C ILE A 53 6.23 -2.92 4.92
N VAL A 54 5.52 -2.57 5.99
CA VAL A 54 4.56 -1.47 6.03
C VAL A 54 4.96 -0.48 7.14
N SER A 55 5.19 0.78 6.78
CA SER A 55 5.51 1.86 7.73
C SER A 55 4.25 2.70 8.00
N VAL A 56 3.69 2.62 9.20
CA VAL A 56 2.44 3.30 9.60
C VAL A 56 2.67 4.61 10.35
N GLY A 57 3.93 5.01 10.54
CA GLY A 57 4.26 6.28 11.18
C GLY A 57 5.76 6.59 11.20
N PRO A 58 6.16 7.74 11.78
CA PRO A 58 7.55 8.20 11.79
C PRO A 58 8.46 7.46 12.79
N ASN A 59 7.91 6.75 13.78
CA ASN A 59 8.67 6.02 14.78
C ASN A 59 9.13 4.66 14.23
N ARG A 60 10.32 4.18 14.64
CA ARG A 60 10.83 2.85 14.29
C ARG A 60 9.90 1.72 14.74
N ALA A 61 9.21 1.90 15.87
CA ALA A 61 8.21 0.94 16.35
C ALA A 61 6.93 0.92 15.49
N GLN A 62 6.78 1.84 14.55
CA GLN A 62 5.63 1.92 13.62
C GLN A 62 5.99 1.34 12.25
N THR A 63 6.81 0.28 12.26
CA THR A 63 7.20 -0.49 11.08
C THR A 63 6.79 -1.93 11.32
N ILE A 64 5.89 -2.42 10.47
CA ILE A 64 5.32 -3.78 10.54
C ILE A 64 6.01 -4.60 9.45
N ILE A 65 6.66 -5.70 9.86
CA ILE A 65 7.28 -6.66 8.96
C ILE A 65 6.25 -7.77 8.72
N ARG A 66 5.98 -8.07 7.46
CA ARG A 66 5.01 -9.08 7.00
C ARG A 66 5.76 -10.31 6.49
N GLY A 67 5.30 -11.50 6.86
CA GLY A 67 5.92 -12.77 6.47
C GLY A 67 5.70 -13.92 7.44
#